data_AF-J0PWC6-F1
#
_entry.id   AF-J0PWC6-F1
#
_cell.length_a   1.000
_cell.length_b   1.000
_cell.length_c   1.000
_cell.angle_alpha   90.00
_cell.angle_beta   90.00
_cell.angle_gamma   90.00
#
_symmetry.space_group_name_H-M   'P 1'
#
loop_
_entity.id
_entity.type
_entity.pdbx_description
1 polymer ?
#
loop_
_entity_poly.entity_id
_entity_poly.type
_entity_poly.pdbx_seq_one_letter_code
_entity_poly.pdbx_strand_id
1 'polypeptide(L)' 'MDKAFGKADVIIAKQRHGPTGTVHLAFQSDFTRFSDLADSDYLPE' A
#
# COMPACT_ATOMS: atom_id res chain seq x y z
N MET A 1 2.79 14.57 -10.87
CA MET A 1 1.98 14.23 -9.67
C MET A 1 1.23 12.91 -9.86
N ASP A 2 1.04 12.48 -11.11
CA ASP A 2 0.19 11.32 -11.47
C ASP A 2 0.68 9.97 -10.98
N LYS A 3 1.99 9.79 -10.76
CA LYS A 3 2.55 8.50 -10.32
C LYS A 3 2.17 8.08 -8.89
N ALA A 4 1.82 9.05 -8.03
CA ALA A 4 1.47 8.81 -6.64
C ALA A 4 -0.04 8.77 -6.39
N PHE A 5 -0.85 9.16 -7.38
CA PHE A 5 -2.30 9.19 -7.24
C PHE A 5 -2.85 7.78 -6.99
N GLY A 6 -3.70 7.63 -5.98
CA GLY A 6 -4.29 6.34 -5.60
C GLY A 6 -3.34 5.34 -4.92
N LYS A 7 -2.08 5.73 -4.64
CA LYS A 7 -1.08 4.88 -3.97
C LYS A 7 -0.68 5.46 -2.62
N ALA A 8 -0.31 4.59 -1.68
CA ALA A 8 0.19 4.97 -0.36
C ALA A 8 1.26 4.01 0.14
N ASP A 9 2.18 4.53 0.95
CA ASP A 9 3.23 3.77 1.62
C ASP A 9 2.99 3.75 3.14
N VAL A 10 2.89 2.56 3.70
CA VAL A 10 2.85 2.33 5.15
C VAL A 10 4.24 1.92 5.61
N ILE A 11 4.89 2.81 6.35
CA ILE A 11 6.26 2.59 6.86
C ILE A 11 6.17 2.00 8.27
N ILE A 12 6.54 0.72 8.38
CA ILE A 12 6.68 0.04 9.66
C ILE A 12 8.08 0.35 10.20
N ALA A 13 8.19 1.50 10.88
CA ALA A 13 9.48 2.01 11.36
C ALA A 13 10.05 1.20 12.54
N LYS A 14 9.20 0.56 13.36
CA LYS A 14 9.64 -0.25 14.51
C LYS A 14 8.70 -1.40 14.78
N GLN A 15 9.26 -2.60 14.92
CA GLN A 15 8.53 -3.82 15.28
C GLN A 15 9.36 -4.61 16.30
N ARG A 16 8.78 -4.92 17.47
CA ARG A 16 9.53 -5.45 18.63
C ARG A 16 10.11 -6.85 18.40
N HIS A 17 9.43 -7.67 17.57
CA HIS A 17 9.75 -9.09 17.34
C HIS A 17 9.48 -9.50 15.89
N GLY A 18 9.82 -8.64 14.94
CA GLY A 18 9.56 -8.90 13.53
C GLY A 18 10.26 -7.91 12.62
N PRO A 19 10.19 -8.13 11.30
CA PRO A 19 10.85 -7.27 10.33
C PRO A 19 10.19 -5.88 10.31
N THR A 20 11.01 -4.85 10.11
CA THR A 20 10.53 -3.54 9.66
C THR A 20 10.40 -3.55 8.14
N GLY A 21 9.73 -2.54 7.57
CA GLY A 21 9.58 -2.46 6.11
C GLY A 21 8.59 -1.40 5.67
N THR A 22 8.37 -1.36 4.36
CA THR A 22 7.34 -0.52 3.74
C THR A 22 6.33 -1.43 3.06
N VAL A 23 5.05 -1.18 3.32
CA VAL A 23 3.93 -1.88 2.69
C VAL A 23 3.23 -0.90 1.75
N HIS A 24 3.10 -1.29 0.48
CA HIS A 24 2.41 -0.49 -0.52
C HIS A 24 0.91 -0.80 -0.48
N LEU A 25 0.08 0.23 -0.39
CA LEU A 25 -1.37 0.13 -0.34
C LEU A 25 -2.02 1.01 -1.43
N ALA A 26 -3.28 0.73 -1.74
CA ALA A 26 -4.13 1.62 -2.49
C ALA A 26 -4.78 2.64 -1.55
N PHE A 27 -4.86 3.91 -1.96
CA PHE A 27 -5.55 4.97 -1.23
C PHE A 27 -6.76 5.49 -2.02
N GLN A 28 -7.95 5.35 -1.44
CA GLN A 28 -9.21 5.81 -2.00
C GLN A 28 -9.58 7.16 -1.38
N SER A 29 -9.30 8.26 -2.08
CA SER A 29 -9.47 9.64 -1.57
C SER A 29 -10.91 9.96 -1.19
N ASP A 30 -11.87 9.46 -1.95
CA ASP A 30 -13.29 9.76 -1.78
C ASP A 30 -13.84 9.28 -0.43
N PHE A 31 -13.20 8.25 0.14
CA PHE A 31 -13.56 7.63 1.40
C PHE A 31 -12.47 7.73 2.47
N THR A 32 -11.33 8.36 2.15
CA THR A 32 -10.12 8.40 3.00
C THR A 32 -9.77 7.00 3.53
N ARG A 33 -9.76 6.02 2.63
CA ARG A 33 -9.62 4.59 2.99
C ARG A 33 -8.40 3.98 2.33
N PHE A 34 -7.68 3.15 3.08
CA PHE A 34 -6.63 2.28 2.55
C PHE A 34 -7.20 0.89 2.28
N SER A 35 -6.77 0.28 1.18
CA SER A 35 -7.07 -1.11 0.82
C SER A 35 -5.82 -1.80 0.29
N ASP A 36 -5.86 -3.12 0.21
CA ASP A 36 -4.79 -3.88 -0.42
C ASP A 36 -4.57 -3.37 -1.86
N LEU A 37 -3.31 -3.16 -2.20
CA LEU A 37 -2.94 -2.82 -3.57
C LEU A 37 -3.04 -4.10 -4.40
N ALA A 38 -3.82 -4.07 -5.48
CA ALA A 38 -3.91 -5.20 -6.38
C ALA A 38 -2.52 -5.51 -6.95
N ASP A 39 -2.03 -6.71 -6.66
CA ASP A 39 -0.75 -7.15 -7.15
C ASP A 39 -0.93 -7.75 -8.56
N SER A 40 -0.22 -7.16 -9.52
CA SER A 40 -0.26 -7.54 -10.93
C SER A 40 0.10 -9.00 -11.15
N ASP A 41 0.84 -9.62 -10.22
CA ASP A 41 1.24 -11.03 -10.29
C ASP A 41 0.09 -12.00 -9.99
N TYR A 42 -1.06 -11.51 -9.51
CA TYR A 42 -2.24 -12.32 -9.13
C TYR A 42 -3.47 -12.05 -10.01
N LEU A 43 -3.33 -11.28 -11.10
CA LEU A 43 -4.40 -11.10 -12.08
C LEU A 43 -4.50 -12.35 -12.98
N PRO A 44 -5.70 -12.93 -13.18
CA PRO A 44 -5.89 -14.00 -14.17
C PRO A 44 -5.64 -13.46 -15.59
N GLU A 45 -5.09 -14.30 -16.48
CA GLU A 45 -4.90 -13.99 -17.91
C GLU A 45 -6.21 -13.65 -18.63
#